data_AF-Q4ZSR5-F1
#
_entry.id   AF-Q4ZSR5-F1
#
_cell.length_a   1.000
_cell.length_b   1.000
_cell.length_c   1.000
_cell.angle_alpha   90.00
_cell.angle_beta   90.00
_cell.angle_gamma   90.00
#
_symmetry.space_group_name_H-M   'P 1'
#
loop_
_entity.id
_entity.type
_entity.pdbx_description
1 polymer ?
#
loop_
_entity_poly.entity_id
_entity_poly.type
_entity_poly.pdbx_seq_one_letter_code
_entity_poly.pdbx_strand_id
1 'polypeptide(L)'
;MSNIDWAQLITKEMKDAAAEARSLAKANSDLIDRSGAAAQQIARIQDRIETLGYGIEAGEATKQEEEEAAALVPVLKTWKAYKFALGKVTAQATWHQAAVWPAAPAIPTIAAAPMNSFPEQP
;
A
#
# COMPACT_ATOMS: atom_id res chain seq x y z
N MET A 1 -45.57 34.95 14.23
CA MET A 1 -45.47 33.78 13.32
C MET A 1 -44.01 33.64 12.96
N SER A 2 -43.36 32.52 13.35
CA SER A 2 -41.95 32.30 13.03
C SER A 2 -41.81 31.95 11.56
N ASN A 3 -41.04 32.75 10.84
CA ASN A 3 -40.68 32.51 9.45
C ASN A 3 -39.61 31.42 9.43
N ILE A 4 -39.94 30.20 9.01
CA ILE A 4 -38.95 29.13 8.85
C ILE A 4 -38.07 29.52 7.67
N ASP A 5 -36.76 29.58 7.90
CA ASP A 5 -35.78 29.81 6.84
C ASP A 5 -35.58 28.51 6.05
N TRP A 6 -36.34 28.38 4.96
CA TRP A 6 -36.30 27.22 4.07
C TRP A 6 -34.96 27.07 3.34
N ALA A 7 -34.11 28.11 3.30
CA ALA A 7 -32.78 28.01 2.72
C ALA A 7 -31.80 27.20 3.60
N GLN A 8 -32.15 26.95 4.86
CA GLN A 8 -31.39 26.08 5.76
C GLN A 8 -31.88 24.62 5.77
N LEU A 9 -32.87 24.28 4.92
CA LEU A 9 -33.39 22.93 4.86
C LEU A 9 -32.41 22.02 4.11
N ILE A 10 -31.52 21.32 4.83
CA ILE A 10 -30.71 20.25 4.23
C ILE A 10 -31.64 19.11 3.85
N THR A 11 -31.82 18.92 2.53
CA THR A 11 -32.64 17.85 1.99
C THR A 11 -32.00 16.49 2.29
N LYS A 12 -32.82 15.44 2.32
CA LYS A 12 -32.32 14.06 2.45
C LYS A 12 -31.24 13.77 1.39
N GLU A 13 -31.49 14.20 0.15
CA GLU A 13 -30.57 14.05 -0.98
C GLU A 13 -29.20 14.72 -0.72
N MET A 14 -29.16 15.91 -0.12
CA MET A 14 -27.89 16.55 0.26
C MET A 14 -27.14 15.77 1.33
N LYS A 15 -27.84 15.15 2.28
CA LYS A 15 -27.23 14.31 3.31
C LYS A 15 -26.66 13.02 2.71
N ASP A 16 -27.41 12.41 1.79
CA ASP A 16 -27.02 11.19 1.11
C ASP A 16 -25.80 11.43 0.21
N ALA A 17 -25.80 12.50 -0.60
CA ALA A 17 -24.65 12.90 -1.42
C ALA A 17 -23.39 13.20 -0.57
N ALA A 18 -23.56 13.87 0.58
CA ALA A 18 -22.46 14.12 1.49
C ALA A 18 -21.94 12.83 2.16
N ALA A 19 -22.79 11.84 2.38
CA ALA A 19 -22.37 10.52 2.90
C ALA A 19 -21.59 9.73 1.84
N GLU A 20 -22.05 9.74 0.58
CA GLU A 20 -21.36 9.12 -0.54
C GLU A 20 -19.98 9.75 -0.79
N ALA A 21 -19.90 11.08 -0.79
CA ALA A 21 -18.63 11.79 -0.95
C ALA A 21 -17.61 11.43 0.16
N ARG A 22 -18.07 11.29 1.40
CA ARG A 22 -17.21 10.84 2.52
C ARG A 22 -16.76 9.39 2.35
N SER A 23 -17.64 8.50 1.91
CA SER A 23 -17.30 7.10 1.62
C SER A 23 -16.24 7.01 0.52
N LEU A 24 -16.41 7.75 -0.58
CA LEU A 24 -15.45 7.81 -1.67
C LEU A 24 -14.10 8.37 -1.22
N ALA A 25 -14.10 9.48 -0.47
CA ALA A 25 -12.88 10.08 0.06
C ALA A 25 -12.11 9.10 0.96
N LYS A 26 -12.83 8.38 1.83
CA LYS A 26 -12.24 7.35 2.67
C LYS A 26 -11.64 6.22 1.84
N ALA A 27 -12.39 5.66 0.88
CA ALA A 27 -11.91 4.56 0.05
C ALA A 27 -10.67 4.96 -0.79
N ASN A 28 -10.62 6.20 -1.28
CA ASN A 28 -9.45 6.76 -1.96
C ASN A 28 -8.24 6.88 -1.04
N SER A 29 -8.42 7.37 0.20
CA SER A 29 -7.34 7.42 1.20
C SER A 29 -6.79 6.01 1.45
N ASP A 30 -7.66 5.04 1.71
CA ASP A 30 -7.27 3.66 1.97
C ASP A 30 -6.51 3.05 0.76
N LEU A 31 -6.89 3.39 -0.49
CA LEU A 31 -6.18 2.97 -1.69
C LEU A 31 -4.79 3.62 -1.81
N ILE A 32 -4.68 4.91 -1.53
CA ILE A 32 -3.42 5.66 -1.57
C ILE A 32 -2.46 5.09 -0.53
N ASP A 33 -2.92 4.86 0.71
CA ASP A 33 -2.09 4.34 1.80
C ASP A 33 -1.55 2.95 1.46
N ARG A 34 -2.41 2.05 0.98
CA ARG A 34 -1.99 0.68 0.55
C ARG A 34 -1.02 0.73 -0.63
N SER A 35 -1.29 1.59 -1.61
CA SER A 35 -0.44 1.72 -2.80
C SER A 35 0.91 2.34 -2.47
N GLY A 36 0.95 3.31 -1.55
CA GLY A 36 2.15 3.93 -1.02
C GLY A 36 3.00 2.94 -0.24
N ALA A 37 2.40 2.18 0.68
CA ALA A 37 3.09 1.11 1.41
C ALA A 37 3.68 0.05 0.47
N ALA A 38 2.91 -0.40 -0.53
CA ALA A 38 3.41 -1.34 -1.53
C ALA A 38 4.57 -0.77 -2.35
N ALA A 39 4.52 0.51 -2.73
CA ALA A 39 5.60 1.17 -3.45
C ALA A 39 6.89 1.26 -2.61
N GLN A 40 6.77 1.58 -1.32
CA GLN A 40 7.92 1.62 -0.40
C GLN A 40 8.56 0.24 -0.23
N GLN A 41 7.75 -0.82 -0.06
CA GLN A 41 8.29 -2.18 0.03
C GLN A 41 8.97 -2.63 -1.26
N ILE A 42 8.37 -2.33 -2.42
CA ILE A 42 8.98 -2.60 -3.72
C ILE A 42 10.34 -1.92 -3.83
N ALA A 43 10.42 -0.62 -3.50
CA ALA A 43 11.68 0.13 -3.57
C ALA A 43 12.75 -0.48 -2.65
N ARG A 44 12.40 -0.80 -1.40
CA ARG A 44 13.32 -1.43 -0.43
C ARG A 44 13.85 -2.78 -0.93
N ILE A 45 12.99 -3.61 -1.50
CA ILE A 45 13.39 -4.94 -2.01
C ILE A 45 14.27 -4.78 -3.25
N GLN A 46 13.92 -3.86 -4.17
CA GLN A 46 14.73 -3.58 -5.35
C GLN A 46 16.12 -3.08 -4.98
N ASP A 47 16.20 -2.08 -4.11
CA ASP A 47 17.46 -1.51 -3.62
C ASP A 47 18.36 -2.59 -2.99
N ARG A 48 17.79 -3.50 -2.18
CA ARG A 48 18.56 -4.61 -1.61
C ARG A 48 19.06 -5.59 -2.68
N ILE A 49 18.21 -5.99 -3.63
CA ILE A 49 18.62 -6.87 -4.74
C ILE A 49 19.74 -6.22 -5.56
N GLU A 50 19.63 -4.93 -5.86
CA GLU A 50 20.62 -4.19 -6.63
C GLU A 50 21.95 -4.08 -5.88
N THR A 51 21.90 -3.76 -4.58
CA THR A 51 23.09 -3.71 -3.70
C THR A 51 23.79 -5.07 -3.60
N LEU A 52 23.03 -6.14 -3.40
CA LEU A 52 23.58 -7.50 -3.37
C LEU A 52 24.12 -7.90 -4.74
N GLY A 53 23.41 -7.58 -5.82
CA GLY A 53 23.83 -7.82 -7.20
C GLY A 53 25.18 -7.18 -7.51
N TYR A 54 25.42 -5.95 -7.07
CA TYR A 54 26.72 -5.30 -7.18
C TYR A 54 27.82 -6.10 -6.48
N GLY A 55 27.62 -6.53 -5.24
CA GLY A 55 28.59 -7.34 -4.50
C GLY A 55 28.90 -8.68 -5.19
N ILE A 56 27.89 -9.30 -5.81
CA ILE A 56 28.03 -10.55 -6.57
C ILE A 56 28.88 -10.32 -7.83
N GLU A 57 28.59 -9.26 -8.58
CA GLU A 57 29.35 -8.90 -9.79
C GLU A 57 30.80 -8.51 -9.46
N ALA A 58 31.03 -7.87 -8.30
CA ALA A 58 32.36 -7.53 -7.81
C ALA A 58 33.15 -8.75 -7.27
N GLY A 59 32.49 -9.91 -7.06
CA GLY A 59 33.09 -11.08 -6.43
C GLY A 59 33.34 -10.91 -4.92
N GLU A 60 32.69 -9.93 -4.30
CA GLU A 60 32.80 -9.63 -2.86
C GLU A 60 31.65 -10.25 -2.05
N ALA A 61 30.57 -10.66 -2.72
CA ALA A 61 29.42 -11.28 -2.06
C ALA A 61 29.75 -12.69 -1.54
N THR A 62 29.22 -12.97 -0.35
CA THR A 62 29.19 -14.31 0.21
C THR A 62 28.09 -15.15 -0.44
N LYS A 63 28.20 -16.47 -0.33
CA LYS A 63 27.14 -17.39 -0.78
C LYS A 63 25.77 -17.09 -0.14
N GLN A 64 25.77 -16.62 1.10
CA GLN A 64 24.54 -16.24 1.81
C GLN A 64 23.86 -15.01 1.19
N GLU A 65 24.65 -14.07 0.69
CA GLU A 65 24.16 -12.87 0.00
C GLU A 65 23.61 -13.18 -1.39
N GLU A 66 24.23 -14.12 -2.11
CA GLU A 66 23.70 -14.67 -3.37
C GLU A 66 22.34 -15.35 -3.15
N GLU A 67 22.23 -16.18 -2.11
CA GLU A 67 20.97 -16.85 -1.74
C GLU A 67 19.89 -15.84 -1.33
N GLU A 68 20.25 -14.78 -0.58
CA GLU A 68 19.34 -13.69 -0.22
C GLU A 68 18.82 -12.97 -1.48
N ALA A 69 19.71 -12.58 -2.40
CA ALA A 69 19.32 -11.90 -3.63
C ALA A 69 18.35 -12.76 -4.46
N ALA A 70 18.65 -14.05 -4.61
CA ALA A 70 17.79 -15.00 -5.31
C ALA A 70 16.42 -15.18 -4.62
N ALA A 71 16.37 -15.18 -3.29
CA ALA A 71 15.14 -15.29 -2.51
C ALA A 71 14.27 -14.03 -2.56
N LEU A 72 14.88 -12.84 -2.73
CA LEU A 72 14.15 -11.58 -2.81
C LEU A 72 13.45 -11.34 -4.16
N VAL A 73 13.96 -11.91 -5.26
CA VAL A 73 13.34 -11.79 -6.60
C VAL A 73 11.87 -12.24 -6.64
N PRO A 74 11.48 -13.45 -6.16
CA PRO A 74 10.07 -13.85 -6.14
C PRO A 74 9.21 -13.01 -5.18
N VAL A 75 9.81 -12.50 -4.10
CA VAL A 75 9.12 -11.58 -3.18
C VAL A 75 8.81 -10.26 -3.87
N LEU A 76 9.77 -9.68 -4.60
CA LEU A 76 9.57 -8.47 -5.40
C LEU A 76 8.44 -8.65 -6.41
N LYS A 77 8.39 -9.80 -7.10
CA LYS A 77 7.33 -10.13 -8.06
C LYS A 77 5.96 -10.16 -7.39
N THR A 78 5.86 -10.75 -6.20
CA THR A 78 4.61 -10.82 -5.43
C THR A 78 4.12 -9.42 -5.02
N TRP A 79 5.02 -8.55 -4.55
CA TRP A 79 4.69 -7.16 -4.22
C TRP A 79 4.28 -6.34 -5.45
N LYS A 80 4.94 -6.51 -6.60
CA LYS A 80 4.53 -5.88 -7.86
C LYS A 80 3.14 -6.35 -8.31
N ALA A 81 2.84 -7.64 -8.19
CA ALA A 81 1.52 -8.18 -8.50
C ALA A 81 0.43 -7.63 -7.57
N TYR A 82 0.73 -7.48 -6.27
CA TYR A 82 -0.15 -6.83 -5.31
C TYR A 82 -0.45 -5.36 -5.68
N LYS A 83 0.59 -4.57 -5.96
CA LYS A 83 0.42 -3.16 -6.39
C LYS A 83 -0.38 -3.06 -7.69
N PHE A 84 -0.15 -3.97 -8.63
CA PHE A 84 -0.94 -4.06 -9.86
C PHE A 84 -2.42 -4.39 -9.58
N ALA A 85 -2.69 -5.30 -8.65
CA ALA A 85 -4.06 -5.63 -8.23
C ALA A 85 -4.76 -4.45 -7.54
N LEU A 86 -4.06 -3.68 -6.70
CA LEU A 86 -4.58 -2.44 -6.10
C LEU A 86 -5.02 -1.43 -7.16
N GLY A 87 -4.25 -1.29 -8.25
CA GLY A 87 -4.60 -0.40 -9.36
C GLY A 87 -5.90 -0.76 -10.10
N LYS A 88 -6.45 -1.95 -9.86
CA LYS A 88 -7.73 -2.41 -10.44
C LYS A 88 -8.91 -2.29 -9.46
N VAL A 89 -8.68 -1.88 -8.22
CA VAL A 89 -9.75 -1.82 -7.19
C VAL A 89 -10.84 -0.81 -7.56
N THR A 90 -10.46 0.31 -8.18
CA THR A 90 -11.41 1.34 -8.63
C THR A 90 -12.30 0.90 -9.80
N ALA A 91 -11.93 -0.18 -10.50
CA ALA A 91 -12.72 -0.75 -11.59
C ALA A 91 -13.72 -1.83 -11.12
N GLN A 92 -13.77 -2.14 -9.82
CA GLN A 92 -14.72 -3.12 -9.28
C GLN A 92 -16.14 -2.55 -9.27
N ALA A 93 -17.14 -3.37 -9.54
CA ALA A 93 -18.55 -2.98 -9.47
C ALA A 93 -18.99 -2.56 -8.05
N THR A 94 -18.30 -3.05 -7.02
CA THR A 94 -18.56 -2.71 -5.62
C THR A 94 -17.78 -1.48 -5.15
N TRP A 95 -16.98 -0.87 -6.02
CA TRP A 95 -16.32 0.40 -5.72
C TRP A 95 -17.36 1.52 -5.60
N HIS A 96 -17.29 2.41 -4.61
CA HIS A 96 -16.36 2.51 -3.47
C HIS A 96 -16.98 2.00 -2.15
N GLN A 97 -18.18 1.43 -2.19
CA GLN A 97 -19.00 1.11 -1.03
C GLN A 97 -18.58 -0.20 -0.35
N ALA A 98 -18.11 -1.19 -1.12
CA ALA A 98 -17.70 -2.51 -0.65
C ALA A 98 -16.51 -3.03 -1.47
N ALA A 99 -15.45 -2.22 -1.56
CA ALA A 99 -14.23 -2.56 -2.28
C ALA A 99 -13.61 -3.87 -1.75
N VAL A 100 -13.33 -4.81 -2.66
CA VAL A 100 -12.64 -6.05 -2.35
C VAL A 100 -11.14 -5.82 -2.48
N TRP A 101 -10.45 -5.75 -1.34
CA TRP A 101 -9.02 -5.50 -1.31
C TRP A 101 -8.23 -6.78 -1.58
N PRO A 102 -7.19 -6.74 -2.44
CA PRO A 102 -6.27 -7.86 -2.57
C PRO A 102 -5.54 -8.12 -1.24
N ALA A 103 -5.17 -9.37 -0.99
CA ALA A 103 -4.38 -9.74 0.19
C ALA A 103 -2.96 -9.15 0.08
N ALA A 104 -2.54 -8.45 1.13
CA ALA A 104 -1.18 -7.91 1.19
C ALA A 104 -0.17 -9.07 1.34
N PRO A 105 0.95 -9.07 0.59
CA PRO A 105 2.02 -10.04 0.76
C PRO A 105 2.70 -9.92 2.12
N ALA A 106 3.39 -10.98 2.56
CA ALA A 106 4.24 -10.90 3.74
C ALA A 106 5.39 -9.90 3.52
N ILE A 107 5.70 -9.13 4.56
CA ILE A 107 6.85 -8.22 4.57
C ILE A 107 8.12 -9.08 4.70
N PRO A 108 9.07 -9.02 3.74
CA PRO A 108 10.31 -9.76 3.87
C PRO A 108 11.18 -9.18 4.99
N THR A 109 11.82 -10.08 5.74
CA THR A 109 12.90 -9.69 6.67
C THR A 109 14.17 -9.50 5.84
N ILE A 110 14.58 -8.25 5.65
CA ILE A 110 15.84 -7.89 5.00
C ILE A 110 16.85 -7.55 6.09
N ALA A 111 17.90 -8.38 6.24
CA ALA A 111 18.83 -8.34 7.37
C ALA A 111 19.62 -7.02 7.49
N ALA A 112 19.90 -6.36 6.36
CA ALA A 112 20.72 -5.14 6.32
C ALA A 112 19.91 -3.84 6.28
N ALA A 113 18.57 -3.90 6.21
CA ALA A 113 17.75 -2.71 6.18
C ALA A 113 17.27 -2.39 7.61
N PRO A 114 17.53 -1.20 8.16
CA PRO A 114 16.97 -0.82 9.45
C PRO A 114 15.44 -0.82 9.33
N MET A 115 14.81 -1.90 9.77
CA MET A 115 13.44 -1.83 10.24
C MET A 115 13.54 -1.02 11.51
N ASN A 116 13.00 0.21 11.52
CA ASN A 116 12.88 1.09 12.69
C ASN A 116 12.99 0.30 14.00
N SER A 117 14.21 0.23 14.54
CA SER A 117 14.45 -0.20 15.89
C SER A 117 13.98 0.94 16.76
N PHE A 118 12.66 1.04 16.96
CA PHE A 118 12.15 1.62 18.18
C PHE A 118 12.43 0.58 19.27
N PRO A 119 13.38 0.81 20.18
CA PRO A 119 13.40 0.03 21.39
C PRO A 119 12.07 0.30 22.10
N GLU A 120 11.30 -0.75 22.35
CA GLU A 120 10.30 -0.78 23.40
C GLU A 120 11.06 -0.43 24.68
N GLN A 121 10.97 0.83 25.10
CA GLN A 121 11.55 1.29 26.37
C GLN A 121 10.71 0.69 27.50
N PRO A 122 11.35 0.21 28.59
CA PRO A 122 10.69 -0.45 29.71
C PRO A 122 9.72 0.44 30.49
#